data_AF-A0A851EE78-F1
#
_entry.id   AF-A0A851EE78-F1
#
_cell.length_a   1.000
_cell.length_b   1.000
_cell.length_c   1.000
_cell.angle_alpha   90.00
_cell.angle_beta   90.00
_cell.angle_gamma   90.00
#
_symmetry.space_group_name_H-M   'P 1'
#
loop_
_entity.id
_entity.type
_entity.pdbx_description
1 polymer ?
#
loop_
_entity_poly.entity_id
_entity_poly.type
_entity_poly.pdbx_seq_one_letter_code
_entity_poly.pdbx_strand_id
1 'polypeptide(L)'
;AYPCTNDKECEVGRYCHSPHQATSACMMCRRKKKRCHRDGMCCPGNRCNNGICIPVTESILTPHIPALEGPRNKKNGHYASKDLGWHNLGRPRSKLSHIKGHEGDPCLRSSDCIEGHCCARHFWTKICKPVLHQGEVCTKQRKKGSHGLEIFQRCDCAKGLSCKVWKDATSSSKSRLHVCQKI
;
A
#
# COMPACT_ATOMS: atom_id res chain seq x y z
N ALA A 1 -20.41 -15.80 -22.70
CA ALA A 1 -19.34 -16.73 -22.30
C ALA A 1 -19.50 -17.97 -23.15
N TYR A 2 -18.41 -18.52 -23.69
CA TYR A 2 -18.41 -19.69 -24.57
C TYR A 2 -17.46 -20.75 -24.01
N PRO A 3 -17.64 -22.04 -24.30
CA PRO A 3 -16.85 -23.10 -23.70
C PRO A 3 -15.36 -22.99 -24.06
N CYS A 4 -14.49 -23.39 -23.13
CA CYS A 4 -13.03 -23.37 -23.32
C CYS A 4 -12.37 -24.48 -22.50
N THR A 5 -11.17 -24.91 -22.90
CA THR A 5 -10.32 -25.79 -22.08
C THR A 5 -9.13 -25.03 -21.48
N ASN A 6 -8.67 -23.98 -22.15
CA ASN A 6 -7.54 -23.16 -21.72
C ASN A 6 -7.66 -21.70 -22.18
N ASP A 7 -6.83 -20.82 -21.63
CA ASP A 7 -6.91 -19.37 -21.88
C ASP A 7 -6.58 -18.97 -23.32
N LYS A 8 -5.87 -19.81 -24.10
CA LYS A 8 -5.50 -19.51 -25.51
C LYS A 8 -6.68 -19.63 -26.48
N GLU A 9 -7.73 -20.34 -26.09
CA GLU A 9 -8.99 -20.43 -26.82
C GLU A 9 -9.87 -19.18 -26.58
N CYS A 10 -9.51 -18.37 -25.58
CA CYS A 10 -10.20 -17.15 -25.25
C CYS A 10 -9.61 -15.96 -26.03
N GLU A 11 -10.48 -15.07 -26.52
CA GLU A 11 -10.07 -13.81 -27.14
C GLU A 11 -9.19 -12.97 -26.21
N VAL A 12 -8.42 -12.03 -26.79
CA VAL A 12 -7.60 -11.09 -26.02
C VAL A 12 -8.46 -10.34 -24.99
N GLY A 13 -8.01 -10.32 -23.73
CA GLY A 13 -8.78 -9.72 -22.64
C GLY A 13 -9.85 -10.65 -22.05
N ARG A 14 -9.80 -11.95 -22.35
CA ARG A 14 -10.59 -13.00 -21.69
C ARG A 14 -9.69 -14.10 -21.14
N TYR A 15 -10.25 -14.91 -20.24
CA TYR A 15 -9.60 -16.09 -19.66
C TYR A 15 -10.60 -17.22 -19.51
N CYS A 16 -10.11 -18.45 -19.50
CA CYS A 16 -10.93 -19.62 -19.30
C CYS A 16 -11.24 -19.78 -17.80
N HIS A 17 -12.50 -19.76 -17.40
CA HIS A 17 -12.88 -19.99 -16.01
C HIS A 17 -13.40 -21.42 -15.87
N SER A 18 -12.68 -22.27 -15.14
CA SER A 18 -13.07 -23.66 -14.83
C SER A 18 -13.32 -23.83 -13.33
N PRO A 19 -14.54 -23.62 -12.84
CA PRO A 19 -14.93 -23.99 -11.48
C PRO A 19 -15.05 -25.53 -11.35
N HIS A 20 -14.69 -26.09 -10.19
CA HIS A 20 -14.65 -27.54 -9.94
C HIS A 20 -15.97 -28.30 -10.20
N GLN A 21 -17.11 -27.61 -10.30
CA GLN A 21 -18.44 -28.21 -10.44
C GLN A 21 -19.24 -27.66 -11.64
N ALA A 22 -18.64 -26.88 -12.53
CA ALA A 22 -19.34 -26.34 -13.69
C ALA A 22 -18.47 -26.29 -14.96
N THR A 23 -19.15 -26.18 -16.10
CA THR A 23 -18.50 -26.15 -17.42
C THR A 23 -17.59 -24.93 -17.55
N SER A 24 -16.41 -25.17 -18.10
CA SER A 24 -15.41 -24.12 -18.30
C SER A 24 -15.84 -23.17 -19.41
N ALA A 25 -15.75 -21.86 -19.15
CA ALA A 25 -16.17 -20.85 -20.12
C ALA A 25 -15.25 -19.62 -20.15
N CYS A 26 -15.09 -19.03 -21.32
CA CYS A 26 -14.33 -17.80 -21.52
C CYS A 26 -15.06 -16.61 -20.87
N MET A 27 -14.38 -15.99 -19.91
CA MET A 27 -14.85 -14.87 -19.11
C MET A 27 -13.96 -13.65 -19.34
N MET A 28 -14.52 -12.45 -19.21
CA MET A 28 -13.73 -11.21 -19.31
C MET A 28 -12.63 -11.17 -18.25
N CYS A 29 -11.47 -10.66 -18.63
CA CYS A 29 -10.37 -10.39 -17.72
C CYS A 29 -10.82 -9.47 -16.57
N ARG A 30 -10.12 -9.59 -15.45
CA ARG A 30 -10.42 -8.88 -14.21
C ARG A 30 -9.60 -7.62 -14.14
N ARG A 31 -10.29 -6.50 -13.94
CA ARG A 31 -9.67 -5.17 -13.78
C ARG A 31 -8.90 -5.07 -12.45
N LYS A 32 -8.11 -4.01 -12.30
CA LYS A 32 -7.33 -3.71 -11.09
C LYS A 32 -8.18 -3.81 -9.82
N LYS A 33 -7.58 -4.29 -8.72
CA LYS A 33 -8.20 -4.52 -7.40
C LYS A 33 -9.26 -5.63 -7.35
N LYS A 34 -9.53 -6.36 -8.44
CA LYS A 34 -10.44 -7.52 -8.43
C LYS A 34 -9.73 -8.80 -7.98
N ARG A 35 -10.49 -9.72 -7.36
CA ARG A 35 -9.98 -11.02 -6.92
C ARG A 35 -9.56 -11.88 -8.08
N CYS A 36 -8.40 -12.50 -7.99
CA CYS A 36 -7.83 -13.41 -8.98
C CYS A 36 -7.26 -14.65 -8.29
N HIS A 37 -6.99 -15.68 -9.08
CA HIS A 37 -6.29 -16.88 -8.64
C HIS A 37 -5.01 -17.13 -9.44
N ARG A 38 -4.94 -16.60 -10.67
CA ARG A 38 -3.79 -16.68 -11.58
C ARG A 38 -3.69 -15.41 -12.42
N ASP A 39 -2.51 -15.14 -12.95
CA ASP A 39 -2.19 -13.94 -13.74
C ASP A 39 -3.08 -13.78 -14.98
N GLY A 40 -3.37 -14.89 -15.67
CA GLY A 40 -4.24 -14.89 -16.86
C GLY A 40 -5.67 -14.41 -16.57
N MET A 41 -6.11 -14.37 -15.31
CA MET A 41 -7.40 -13.79 -14.95
C MET A 41 -7.39 -12.26 -14.98
N CYS A 42 -6.23 -11.62 -14.91
CA CYS A 42 -6.09 -10.17 -14.84
C CYS A 42 -5.98 -9.56 -16.25
N CYS A 43 -6.54 -8.37 -16.43
CA CYS A 43 -6.44 -7.67 -17.72
C CYS A 43 -4.99 -7.30 -18.05
N PRO A 44 -4.65 -7.15 -19.35
CA PRO A 44 -3.32 -6.75 -19.80
C PRO A 44 -2.71 -5.60 -18.98
N GLY A 45 -1.43 -5.72 -18.65
CA GLY A 45 -0.74 -4.79 -17.75
C GLY A 45 -0.97 -5.02 -16.25
N ASN A 46 -1.69 -6.10 -15.86
CA ASN A 46 -1.86 -6.50 -14.48
C ASN A 46 -1.48 -7.97 -14.24
N ARG A 47 -1.02 -8.30 -13.04
CA ARG A 47 -0.75 -9.66 -12.56
C ARG A 47 -1.52 -9.95 -11.27
N CYS A 48 -1.69 -11.22 -10.96
CA CYS A 48 -2.29 -11.66 -9.72
C CYS A 48 -1.23 -11.66 -8.60
N ASN A 49 -1.50 -10.91 -7.53
CA ASN A 49 -0.62 -10.86 -6.37
C ASN A 49 -1.47 -10.88 -5.10
N ASN A 50 -1.21 -11.85 -4.21
CA ASN A 50 -2.06 -12.11 -3.03
C ASN A 50 -3.56 -12.16 -3.36
N GLY A 51 -3.90 -12.81 -4.47
CA GLY A 51 -5.28 -12.99 -4.90
C GLY A 51 -5.97 -11.71 -5.40
N ILE A 52 -5.22 -10.64 -5.70
CA ILE A 52 -5.74 -9.38 -6.25
C ILE A 52 -4.97 -8.98 -7.51
N CYS A 53 -5.67 -8.51 -8.55
CA CYS A 53 -5.04 -7.96 -9.75
C CYS A 53 -4.37 -6.62 -9.46
N ILE A 54 -3.05 -6.57 -9.58
CA ILE A 54 -2.20 -5.38 -9.41
C ILE A 54 -1.50 -5.03 -10.73
N PRO A 55 -1.16 -3.77 -11.00
CA PRO A 55 -0.39 -3.42 -12.19
C PRO A 55 0.98 -4.09 -12.18
N VAL A 56 1.44 -4.54 -13.34
CA VAL A 56 2.83 -4.97 -13.52
C VAL A 56 3.66 -3.70 -13.51
N THR A 57 4.34 -3.40 -12.40
CA THR A 57 5.32 -2.31 -12.36
C THR A 57 6.57 -2.75 -13.13
N GLU A 58 7.14 -1.85 -13.94
CA GLU A 58 8.35 -2.11 -14.74
C GLU A 58 9.59 -2.51 -13.92
N SER A 59 9.50 -2.51 -12.59
CA SER A 59 10.52 -3.07 -11.70
C SER A 59 10.74 -4.59 -11.84
N ILE A 60 9.98 -5.28 -12.70
CA ILE A 60 10.18 -6.70 -13.05
C ILE A 60 10.70 -6.85 -14.50
N LEU A 61 10.88 -5.75 -15.24
CA LEU A 61 11.43 -5.71 -16.60
C LEU A 61 12.81 -5.04 -16.66
N THR A 62 13.63 -5.15 -15.61
CA THR A 62 15.03 -4.74 -15.67
C THR A 62 15.97 -5.94 -15.80
N PRO A 63 16.34 -6.34 -17.03
CA PRO A 63 17.72 -6.65 -17.32
C PRO A 63 18.44 -5.31 -17.55
N HIS A 64 18.86 -4.63 -16.47
CA HIS A 64 19.91 -3.62 -16.60
C HIS A 64 21.23 -4.36 -16.80
N ILE A 65 21.61 -4.58 -18.05
CA ILE A 65 22.99 -4.87 -18.44
C ILE A 65 23.38 -3.82 -19.46
N PRO A 66 24.30 -2.88 -19.15
CA PRO A 66 25.08 -2.24 -20.18
C PRO A 66 26.39 -3.00 -20.40
N ALA A 67 26.67 -3.21 -21.68
CA ALA A 67 27.99 -3.35 -22.31
C ALA A 67 28.54 -4.77 -22.62
N LEU A 68 28.79 -4.92 -23.93
CA LEU A 68 29.90 -5.62 -24.63
C LEU A 68 29.66 -7.06 -25.16
N GLU A 69 29.44 -7.08 -26.49
CA GLU A 69 29.91 -8.00 -27.56
C GLU A 69 30.13 -9.51 -27.30
N GLY A 70 29.59 -10.35 -28.20
CA GLY A 70 30.09 -11.71 -28.50
C GLY A 70 29.02 -12.82 -28.66
N PRO A 71 29.07 -13.70 -29.69
CA PRO A 71 27.88 -14.39 -30.21
C PRO A 71 27.59 -15.79 -29.63
N ARG A 72 26.28 -16.12 -29.62
CA ARG A 72 25.60 -17.44 -29.70
C ARG A 72 26.44 -18.72 -29.45
N ASN A 73 26.05 -19.50 -28.43
CA ASN A 73 25.67 -20.92 -28.66
C ASN A 73 24.81 -21.53 -27.52
N LYS A 74 23.99 -22.50 -27.89
CA LYS A 74 23.02 -23.28 -27.11
C LYS A 74 23.65 -24.18 -26.02
N LYS A 75 22.92 -24.46 -24.93
CA LYS A 75 22.29 -25.77 -24.59
C LYS A 75 22.04 -25.92 -23.07
N ASN A 76 20.82 -26.40 -22.79
CA ASN A 76 20.37 -27.33 -21.74
C ASN A 76 20.89 -27.21 -20.29
N GLY A 77 19.92 -27.06 -19.38
CA GLY A 77 19.62 -28.14 -18.44
C GLY A 77 20.14 -27.99 -17.01
N HIS A 78 19.19 -28.16 -16.07
CA HIS A 78 19.35 -28.65 -14.70
C HIS A 78 20.05 -27.74 -13.67
N TYR A 79 19.25 -27.08 -12.83
CA TYR A 79 19.57 -26.90 -11.40
C TYR A 79 18.24 -27.04 -10.63
N ALA A 80 17.99 -28.19 -10.02
CA ALA A 80 18.41 -28.55 -8.66
C ALA A 80 17.67 -27.72 -7.61
N SER A 81 16.77 -28.43 -6.93
CA SER A 81 16.12 -28.04 -5.68
C SER A 81 17.15 -27.47 -4.69
N LYS A 82 16.85 -26.27 -4.17
CA LYS A 82 17.20 -25.96 -2.79
C LYS A 82 16.08 -25.15 -2.16
N ASP A 83 15.20 -25.91 -1.53
CA ASP A 83 14.45 -25.54 -0.35
C ASP A 83 15.36 -24.72 0.59
N LEU A 84 15.15 -23.41 0.65
CA LEU A 84 15.58 -22.57 1.76
C LEU A 84 14.44 -21.59 2.03
N GLY A 85 13.75 -21.87 3.14
CA GLY A 85 12.50 -21.25 3.56
C GLY A 85 12.55 -19.72 3.60
N TRP A 86 11.46 -19.12 3.13
CA TRP A 86 11.20 -17.69 3.31
C TRP A 86 10.46 -17.47 4.63
N HIS A 87 11.15 -17.81 5.72
CA HIS A 87 10.94 -17.11 6.97
C HIS A 87 11.56 -15.71 6.83
N ASN A 88 10.74 -14.67 6.95
CA ASN A 88 11.13 -13.28 7.22
C ASN A 88 11.89 -12.52 6.09
N LEU A 89 11.14 -11.77 5.28
CA LEU A 89 11.60 -10.47 4.74
C LEU A 89 11.11 -9.38 5.71
N GLY A 90 11.83 -8.92 6.72
CA GLY A 90 13.29 -8.89 6.77
C GLY A 90 13.83 -7.99 5.67
N ARG A 91 13.22 -6.80 5.48
CA ARG A 91 13.66 -5.78 4.52
C ARG A 91 15.19 -5.63 4.62
N PRO A 92 15.94 -5.64 3.51
CA PRO A 92 17.38 -5.50 3.56
C PRO A 92 17.68 -4.19 4.27
N ARG A 93 18.39 -4.31 5.39
CA ARG A 93 18.96 -3.21 6.15
C ARG A 93 20.11 -2.66 5.32
N SER A 94 19.81 -2.10 4.16
CA SER A 94 20.71 -1.17 3.51
C SER A 94 20.82 -0.01 4.50
N LYS A 95 22.04 0.28 4.95
CA LYS A 95 22.38 1.55 5.59
C LYS A 95 22.32 2.67 4.54
N LEU A 96 21.21 2.74 3.79
CA LEU A 96 20.83 3.92 3.05
C LEU A 96 20.47 4.93 4.13
N SER A 97 21.13 6.09 4.11
CA SER A 97 20.75 7.25 4.93
C SER A 97 19.24 7.26 5.08
N HIS A 98 18.73 7.27 6.31
CA HIS A 98 17.30 7.16 6.60
C HIS A 98 16.60 8.38 5.99
N ILE A 99 16.22 8.31 4.71
CA ILE A 99 15.50 9.38 4.03
C ILE A 99 14.16 9.43 4.74
N LYS A 100 13.97 10.50 5.51
CA LYS A 100 12.75 10.75 6.25
C LYS A 100 11.63 11.08 5.25
N GLY A 101 10.45 10.51 5.45
CA GLY A 101 9.28 10.69 4.60
C GLY A 101 8.66 12.07 4.75
N HIS A 102 8.24 12.63 3.62
CA HIS A 102 7.50 13.88 3.50
C HIS A 102 6.00 13.68 3.72
N GLU A 103 5.23 14.77 3.72
CA GLU A 103 3.77 14.69 3.83
C GLU A 103 3.17 13.71 2.81
N GLY A 104 2.32 12.80 3.30
CA GLY A 104 1.70 11.75 2.47
C GLY A 104 2.48 10.45 2.36
N ASP A 105 3.77 10.44 2.69
CA ASP A 105 4.61 9.25 2.57
C ASP A 105 4.21 8.16 3.57
N PRO A 106 4.27 6.87 3.18
CA PRO A 106 3.94 5.77 4.07
C PRO A 106 4.94 5.67 5.23
N CYS A 107 4.42 5.52 6.44
CA CYS A 107 5.24 5.45 7.66
C CYS A 107 4.79 4.29 8.57
N LEU A 108 5.71 3.80 9.40
CA LEU A 108 5.39 2.87 10.48
C LEU A 108 5.47 3.57 11.85
N ARG A 109 6.41 4.51 11.99
CA ARG A 109 6.67 5.29 13.19
C ARG A 109 6.91 6.76 12.84
N SER A 110 6.71 7.66 13.81
CA SER A 110 6.97 9.10 13.59
C SER A 110 8.45 9.40 13.32
N SER A 111 9.38 8.53 13.74
CA SER A 111 10.81 8.62 13.39
C SER A 111 11.09 8.49 11.90
N ASP A 112 10.15 7.89 11.16
CA ASP A 112 10.27 7.70 9.71
C ASP A 112 9.93 8.99 8.95
N CYS A 113 9.31 9.97 9.61
CA CYS A 113 8.88 11.23 9.01
C CYS A 113 9.91 12.34 9.21
N ILE A 114 9.87 13.35 8.32
CA ILE A 114 10.67 14.57 8.46
C ILE A 114 10.32 15.33 9.73
N GLU A 115 11.18 16.28 10.10
CA GLU A 115 10.89 17.17 11.23
C GLU A 115 9.57 17.94 11.00
N GLY A 116 8.85 18.21 12.09
CA GLY A 116 7.51 18.82 12.01
C GLY A 116 6.42 17.88 11.49
N HIS A 117 6.69 16.58 11.34
CA HIS A 117 5.68 15.60 10.92
C HIS A 117 5.54 14.44 11.92
N CYS A 118 4.37 13.83 11.95
CA CYS A 118 4.11 12.62 12.72
C CYS A 118 3.51 11.51 11.83
N CYS A 119 3.63 10.26 12.28
CA CYS A 119 3.03 9.13 11.60
C CYS A 119 1.60 8.90 12.08
N ALA A 120 0.62 9.30 11.28
CA ALA A 120 -0.80 9.24 11.64
C ALA A 120 -1.63 8.44 10.65
N ARG A 121 -2.73 7.86 11.12
CA ARG A 121 -3.63 7.05 10.30
C ARG A 121 -4.40 7.92 9.30
N HIS A 122 -4.41 7.48 8.04
CA HIS A 122 -5.26 8.02 6.99
C HIS A 122 -5.89 6.83 6.25
N PHE A 123 -7.21 6.68 6.40
CA PHE A 123 -7.95 5.48 5.99
C PHE A 123 -7.36 4.19 6.61
N TRP A 124 -6.91 3.28 5.75
CA TRP A 124 -6.40 1.95 6.09
C TRP A 124 -4.87 1.91 6.20
N THR A 125 -4.20 3.05 5.96
CA THR A 125 -2.75 3.18 5.96
C THR A 125 -2.28 4.22 6.97
N LYS A 126 -0.99 4.22 7.28
CA LYS A 126 -0.34 5.28 8.05
C LYS A 126 0.56 6.09 7.14
N ILE A 127 0.46 7.41 7.25
CA ILE A 127 1.22 8.36 6.44
C ILE A 127 1.82 9.45 7.32
N CYS A 128 2.90 10.06 6.86
CA CYS A 128 3.46 11.26 7.47
C CYS A 128 2.50 12.44 7.25
N LYS A 129 2.13 13.11 8.34
CA LYS A 129 1.28 14.32 8.33
C LYS A 129 1.94 15.43 9.14
N PRO A 130 1.66 16.71 8.85
CA PRO A 130 2.20 17.81 9.63
C PRO A 130 1.70 17.78 11.09
N VAL A 131 2.57 18.17 12.03
CA VAL A 131 2.17 18.45 13.42
C VAL A 131 1.30 19.70 13.49
N LEU A 132 0.41 19.77 14.47
CA LEU A 132 -0.55 20.86 14.57
C LEU A 132 0.06 22.10 15.25
N HIS A 133 -0.08 23.25 14.63
CA HIS A 133 0.38 24.55 15.10
C HIS A 133 -0.71 25.32 15.84
N GLN A 134 -0.34 26.47 16.41
CA GLN A 134 -1.24 27.32 17.20
C GLN A 134 -2.52 27.66 16.43
N GLY A 135 -3.68 27.44 17.05
CA GLY A 135 -4.99 27.70 16.46
C GLY A 135 -5.55 26.54 15.62
N GLU A 136 -4.74 25.55 15.25
CA GLU A 136 -5.23 24.39 14.50
C GLU A 136 -6.05 23.43 15.37
N VAL A 137 -7.03 22.79 14.75
CA VAL A 137 -7.94 21.87 15.40
C VAL A 137 -7.24 20.56 15.75
N CYS A 138 -7.22 20.24 17.03
CA CYS A 138 -6.66 19.00 17.57
C CYS A 138 -7.76 18.05 18.05
N THR A 139 -7.49 16.74 18.02
CA THR A 139 -8.38 15.74 18.61
C THR A 139 -7.86 15.36 19.99
N LYS A 140 -8.61 15.73 21.05
CA LYS A 140 -8.29 15.28 22.40
C LYS A 140 -8.62 13.79 22.51
N GLN A 141 -7.58 12.96 22.38
CA GLN A 141 -7.70 11.51 22.55
C GLN A 141 -8.28 11.21 23.95
N ARG A 142 -9.46 10.57 23.99
CA ARG A 142 -10.03 10.03 25.24
C ARG A 142 -9.51 8.60 25.44
N LYS A 143 -9.73 8.06 26.65
CA LYS A 143 -9.15 6.79 27.15
C LYS A 143 -8.99 5.68 26.09
N LYS A 144 -7.91 4.91 26.25
CA LYS A 144 -7.52 3.69 25.51
C LYS A 144 -8.76 2.85 25.08
N GLY A 145 -9.17 2.97 23.82
CA GLY A 145 -10.31 2.24 23.27
C GLY A 145 -10.90 2.84 21.97
N SER A 146 -10.83 4.16 21.78
CA SER A 146 -11.37 4.82 20.57
C SER A 146 -10.39 4.86 19.38
N HIS A 147 -9.11 4.54 19.59
CA HIS A 147 -8.06 4.64 18.57
C HIS A 147 -8.29 3.76 17.33
N GLY A 148 -9.06 2.67 17.47
CA GLY A 148 -9.34 1.75 16.37
C GLY A 148 -10.36 2.26 15.36
N LEU A 149 -11.23 3.19 15.77
CA LEU A 149 -12.36 3.68 14.97
C LEU A 149 -12.02 4.96 14.19
N GLU A 150 -10.99 5.70 14.62
CA GLU A 150 -10.60 6.96 14.00
C GLU A 150 -9.73 6.71 12.75
N ILE A 151 -10.39 6.63 11.58
CA ILE A 151 -9.73 6.45 10.28
C ILE A 151 -8.94 7.69 9.81
N PHE A 152 -9.23 8.85 10.40
CA PHE A 152 -8.58 10.13 10.10
C PHE A 152 -7.91 10.72 11.33
N GLN A 153 -6.91 10.02 11.83
CA GLN A 153 -6.16 10.49 12.99
C GLN A 153 -5.34 11.74 12.65
N ARG A 154 -5.39 12.75 13.52
CA ARG A 154 -4.55 13.95 13.45
C ARG A 154 -3.22 13.74 14.18
N CYS A 155 -2.22 14.54 13.85
CA CYS A 155 -1.02 14.62 14.67
C CYS A 155 -1.28 15.37 15.98
N ASP A 156 -0.38 15.19 16.94
CA ASP A 156 -0.38 15.98 18.15
C ASP A 156 0.00 17.44 17.87
N CYS A 157 -0.28 18.31 18.82
CA CYS A 157 0.19 19.68 18.78
C CYS A 157 1.72 19.74 18.82
N ALA A 158 2.30 20.73 18.13
CA ALA A 158 3.72 21.00 18.13
C ALA A 158 4.26 21.26 19.55
N LYS A 159 5.58 21.10 19.72
CA LYS A 159 6.25 21.33 21.00
C LYS A 159 5.93 22.73 21.54
N GLY A 160 5.55 22.81 22.81
CA GLY A 160 5.14 24.08 23.45
C GLY A 160 3.65 24.42 23.31
N LEU A 161 2.87 23.57 22.65
CA LEU A 161 1.42 23.70 22.53
C LEU A 161 0.70 22.55 23.24
N SER A 162 -0.55 22.80 23.64
CA SER A 162 -1.44 21.85 24.27
C SER A 162 -2.83 21.90 23.63
N CYS A 163 -3.49 20.76 23.54
CA CYS A 163 -4.83 20.64 22.97
C CYS A 163 -5.89 21.10 23.99
N LYS A 164 -6.25 22.39 23.93
CA LYS A 164 -7.19 23.06 24.86
C LYS A 164 -8.55 23.24 24.17
N VAL A 165 -9.62 23.37 24.97
CA VAL A 165 -10.98 23.65 24.43
C VAL A 165 -10.96 25.05 23.84
N TRP A 166 -11.50 25.21 22.62
CA TRP A 166 -11.59 26.51 21.98
C TRP A 166 -12.74 27.34 22.57
N LYS A 167 -12.41 28.25 23.49
CA LYS A 167 -13.40 29.02 24.25
C LYS A 167 -14.29 29.93 23.36
N ASP A 168 -13.70 30.59 22.36
CA ASP A 168 -14.39 31.62 21.57
C ASP A 168 -15.49 31.07 20.64
N ALA A 169 -15.33 29.84 20.14
CA ALA A 169 -16.37 29.17 19.33
C ALA A 169 -17.34 28.30 20.15
N THR A 170 -17.00 27.98 21.41
CA THR A 170 -17.85 27.16 22.28
C THR A 170 -19.02 27.88 22.92
N SER A 171 -19.16 29.20 22.76
CA SER A 171 -20.34 29.92 23.23
C SER A 171 -21.61 29.62 22.41
N SER A 172 -21.48 29.04 21.21
CA SER A 172 -22.60 28.81 20.28
C SER A 172 -22.74 27.36 19.79
N SER A 173 -21.66 26.55 19.77
CA SER A 173 -21.70 25.19 19.23
C SER A 173 -21.88 24.08 20.29
N LYS A 174 -22.80 23.14 20.04
CA LYS A 174 -22.99 21.90 20.84
C LYS A 174 -21.75 20.98 20.83
N SER A 175 -20.80 21.16 19.90
CA SER A 175 -19.55 20.41 19.87
C SER A 175 -18.40 21.24 20.47
N ARG A 176 -17.83 20.76 21.58
CA ARG A 176 -16.67 21.38 22.24
C ARG A 176 -15.42 21.09 21.43
N LEU A 177 -15.12 21.94 20.44
CA LEU A 177 -13.91 21.82 19.62
C LEU A 177 -12.66 22.06 20.47
N HIS A 178 -11.58 21.38 20.12
CA HIS A 178 -10.28 21.59 20.71
C HIS A 178 -9.30 22.15 19.68
N VAL A 179 -8.42 23.04 20.12
CA VAL A 179 -7.39 23.68 19.30
C VAL A 179 -6.05 23.69 20.03
N CYS A 180 -4.96 23.69 19.27
CA CYS A 180 -3.62 23.79 19.82
C CYS A 180 -3.37 25.22 20.34
N GLN A 181 -3.03 25.34 21.62
CA GLN A 181 -2.77 26.60 22.30
C GLN A 181 -1.47 26.52 23.09
N LYS A 182 -0.70 27.61 23.17
CA LYS A 182 0.47 27.72 24.04
C LYS A 182 0.17 27.16 25.44
N ILE A 183 1.08 26.30 25.91
CA ILE A 183 0.99 25.67 27.23
C ILE A 183 0.85 26.75 28.29
#